data_AF-A0A4U7AQ74-F1
#
_entry.id   AF-A0A4U7AQ74-F1
#
_cell.length_a   1.000
_cell.length_b   1.000
_cell.length_c   1.000
_cell.angle_alpha   90.00
_cell.angle_beta   90.00
_cell.angle_gamma   90.00
#
_symmetry.space_group_name_H-M   'P 1'
#
loop_
_entity.id
_entity.type
_entity.pdbx_description
1 polymer ?
#
loop_
_entity_poly.entity_id
_entity_poly.type
_entity_poly.pdbx_seq_one_letter_code
_entity_poly.pdbx_strand_id
1 'polypeptide(L)'
;MFATLPSALSGKDTCPECSILEPVTVWPSLDTAAIGRSGPCGYNARVSVDYNTPGSFNGKDWGSAPVTSYKAGDTISVEWCVDNNGDHGGMFSYRICQDQALVDKLLTLGYVPTLEEKQAAEDCFVRGTLKCTDVDGQECGYSPDCQQGQACYRNDWFTCNKFDAGERRACQGVDGSALGSCYTSIAGGYTVTKKIRIPEYVSNHTLLSFKWNSFQTPQAYISCADIAITE
;
A
#
# COMPACT_ATOMS: atom_id res chain seq x y z
N MET A 1 10.36 -3.09 0.73
CA MET A 1 9.83 -3.83 -0.43
C MET A 1 8.53 -4.53 -0.02
N PHE A 2 7.38 -4.16 -0.60
CA PHE A 2 6.04 -4.68 -0.24
C PHE A 2 5.76 -6.08 -0.82
N ALA A 3 4.81 -6.83 -0.24
CA ALA A 3 4.62 -8.27 -0.54
C ALA A 3 4.02 -8.62 -1.90
N THR A 4 3.76 -7.66 -2.80
CA THR A 4 3.55 -7.96 -4.23
C THR A 4 4.80 -8.53 -4.89
N LEU A 5 5.99 -8.31 -4.30
CA LEU A 5 7.24 -8.88 -4.79
C LEU A 5 7.32 -10.41 -4.61
N PRO A 6 7.07 -11.05 -3.45
CA PRO A 6 7.15 -12.50 -3.31
C PRO A 6 6.31 -13.29 -4.34
N SER A 7 5.08 -12.84 -4.65
CA SER A 7 4.25 -13.48 -5.67
C SER A 7 4.71 -13.21 -7.11
N ALA A 8 5.19 -12.00 -7.42
CA ALA A 8 5.84 -11.71 -8.70
C ALA A 8 7.13 -12.54 -8.87
N LEU A 9 7.94 -12.63 -7.81
CA LEU A 9 9.15 -13.44 -7.75
C LEU A 9 8.86 -14.94 -7.86
N SER A 10 7.68 -15.41 -7.44
CA SER A 10 7.23 -16.80 -7.65
C SER A 10 6.82 -17.10 -9.11
N GLY A 11 6.60 -16.06 -9.91
CA GLY A 11 6.05 -16.15 -11.25
C GLY A 11 4.52 -16.33 -11.27
N LYS A 12 3.84 -16.29 -10.12
CA LYS A 12 2.37 -16.33 -10.07
C LYS A 12 1.76 -15.02 -10.56
N ASP A 13 2.33 -13.90 -10.13
CA ASP A 13 1.88 -12.58 -10.53
C ASP A 13 2.64 -12.09 -11.76
N THR A 14 1.95 -12.03 -12.90
CA THR A 14 2.51 -11.58 -14.18
C THR A 14 2.35 -10.09 -14.40
N CYS A 15 1.61 -9.39 -13.53
CA CYS A 15 1.44 -7.94 -13.54
C CYS A 15 1.17 -7.47 -12.10
N PRO A 16 2.21 -7.36 -11.24
CA PRO A 16 2.02 -6.98 -9.84
C PRO A 16 1.38 -5.61 -9.67
N GLU A 17 1.57 -4.69 -10.62
CA GLU A 17 0.95 -3.37 -10.66
C GLU A 17 -0.56 -3.41 -11.03
N CYS A 18 -1.09 -4.57 -11.46
CA CYS A 18 -2.50 -4.72 -11.85
C CYS A 18 -3.45 -5.07 -10.68
N SER A 19 -2.98 -5.09 -9.43
CA SER A 19 -3.83 -5.27 -8.24
C SER A 19 -4.64 -3.99 -7.94
N ILE A 20 -5.79 -3.86 -8.59
CA ILE A 20 -6.61 -2.65 -8.64
C ILE A 20 -7.97 -2.88 -7.97
N LEU A 21 -8.41 -1.93 -7.15
CA LEU A 21 -9.79 -1.77 -6.72
C LEU A 21 -10.47 -0.75 -7.64
N GLU A 22 -11.44 -1.21 -8.45
CA GLU A 22 -12.20 -0.36 -9.37
C GLU A 22 -13.55 -0.99 -9.78
N PRO A 23 -14.53 -0.19 -10.23
CA PRO A 23 -14.58 1.28 -10.15
C PRO A 23 -14.94 1.75 -8.72
N VAL A 24 -14.21 2.74 -8.20
CA VAL A 24 -14.45 3.30 -6.86
C VAL A 24 -14.24 4.82 -6.80
N THR A 25 -14.98 5.51 -5.92
CA THR A 25 -14.73 6.92 -5.64
C THR A 25 -13.72 7.06 -4.50
N VAL A 26 -12.48 7.38 -4.88
CA VAL A 26 -11.32 7.45 -3.98
C VAL A 26 -10.69 8.84 -3.88
N TRP A 27 -11.29 9.80 -4.59
CA TRP A 27 -10.94 11.21 -4.57
C TRP A 27 -12.21 12.07 -4.60
N PRO A 28 -12.32 13.16 -3.81
CA PRO A 28 -11.35 13.61 -2.80
C PRO A 28 -11.38 12.81 -1.49
N SER A 29 -12.35 11.92 -1.29
CA SER A 29 -12.48 11.14 -0.04
C SER A 29 -11.63 9.87 -0.09
N LEU A 30 -10.60 9.80 0.75
CA LEU A 30 -9.55 8.78 0.62
C LEU A 30 -9.88 7.42 1.27
N ASP A 31 -10.80 7.42 2.23
CA ASP A 31 -11.07 6.30 3.16
C ASP A 31 -12.55 5.89 3.21
N THR A 32 -13.39 6.40 2.31
CA THR A 32 -14.84 6.13 2.31
C THR A 32 -15.28 5.03 1.36
N ALA A 33 -14.47 4.67 0.35
CA ALA A 33 -14.81 3.60 -0.58
C ALA A 33 -14.71 2.24 0.12
N ALA A 34 -15.73 1.40 -0.06
CA ALA A 34 -15.69 0.02 0.40
C ALA A 34 -14.53 -0.73 -0.27
N ILE A 35 -13.77 -1.50 0.53
CA ILE A 35 -12.55 -2.18 0.06
C ILE A 35 -12.88 -3.44 -0.77
N GLY A 36 -14.09 -3.96 -0.60
CA GLY A 36 -14.63 -5.09 -1.36
C GLY A 36 -13.68 -6.30 -1.36
N ARG A 37 -13.59 -6.97 -2.52
CA ARG A 37 -12.75 -8.16 -2.67
C ARG A 37 -11.27 -7.86 -2.52
N SER A 38 -10.83 -6.64 -2.88
CA SER A 38 -9.43 -6.24 -2.79
C SER A 38 -8.91 -6.37 -1.36
N GLY A 39 -9.72 -6.02 -0.35
CA GLY A 39 -9.27 -6.06 1.03
C GLY A 39 -8.01 -5.22 1.28
N PRO A 40 -7.40 -5.31 2.47
CA PRO A 40 -6.19 -4.56 2.80
C PRO A 40 -4.91 -5.11 2.15
N CYS A 41 -4.96 -6.26 1.48
CA CYS A 41 -3.78 -6.85 0.82
C CYS A 41 -3.83 -6.83 -0.71
N GLY A 42 -4.98 -6.51 -1.31
CA GLY A 42 -5.17 -6.49 -2.75
C GLY A 42 -5.74 -7.79 -3.32
N TYR A 43 -6.42 -7.65 -4.46
CA TYR A 43 -6.87 -8.75 -5.31
C TYR A 43 -6.43 -8.45 -6.72
N ASN A 44 -5.60 -9.33 -7.30
CA ASN A 44 -5.14 -9.18 -8.66
C ASN A 44 -6.01 -9.99 -9.61
N ALA A 45 -6.93 -9.31 -10.30
CA ALA A 45 -7.85 -9.93 -11.24
C ALA A 45 -7.14 -10.56 -12.45
N ARG A 46 -5.98 -10.03 -12.87
CA ARG A 46 -5.21 -10.52 -14.02
C ARG A 46 -4.80 -11.98 -13.85
N VAL A 47 -4.45 -12.36 -12.63
CA VAL A 47 -3.97 -13.71 -12.27
C VAL A 47 -4.91 -14.42 -11.29
N SER A 48 -6.06 -13.80 -10.97
CA SER A 48 -7.03 -14.30 -10.00
C SER A 48 -6.43 -14.65 -8.63
N VAL A 49 -5.50 -13.83 -8.14
CA VAL A 49 -4.84 -14.03 -6.85
C VAL A 49 -5.43 -13.09 -5.81
N ASP A 50 -5.86 -13.66 -4.69
CA ASP A 50 -6.29 -12.93 -3.50
C ASP A 50 -5.15 -12.90 -2.48
N TYR A 51 -4.57 -11.72 -2.27
CA TYR A 51 -3.41 -11.55 -1.36
C TYR A 51 -3.82 -11.42 0.10
N ASN A 52 -5.12 -11.42 0.40
CA ASN A 52 -5.65 -11.43 1.78
C ASN A 52 -5.60 -12.82 2.42
N THR A 53 -5.07 -13.82 1.72
CA THR A 53 -4.89 -15.19 2.22
C THR A 53 -3.45 -15.62 1.92
N PRO A 54 -2.74 -16.24 2.88
CA PRO A 54 -1.42 -16.81 2.63
C PRO A 54 -1.50 -17.86 1.54
N GLY A 55 -0.43 -17.97 0.75
CA GLY A 55 -0.42 -18.93 -0.34
C GLY A 55 0.98 -19.25 -0.82
N SER A 56 1.02 -20.19 -1.77
CA SER A 56 2.24 -20.72 -2.34
C SER A 56 2.11 -20.86 -3.84
N PHE A 57 3.21 -20.68 -4.56
CA PHE A 57 3.36 -21.00 -5.97
C PHE A 57 4.82 -21.25 -6.33
N ASN A 58 5.10 -22.29 -7.11
CA ASN A 58 6.45 -22.69 -7.49
C ASN A 58 7.44 -22.77 -6.31
N GLY A 59 6.98 -23.25 -5.15
CA GLY A 59 7.80 -23.38 -3.94
C GLY A 59 8.17 -22.05 -3.28
N LYS A 60 7.50 -20.96 -3.62
CA LYS A 60 7.61 -19.66 -2.93
C LYS A 60 6.28 -19.32 -2.28
N ASP A 61 6.37 -18.92 -1.02
CA ASP A 61 5.22 -18.60 -0.18
C ASP A 61 5.10 -17.09 0.03
N TRP A 62 3.88 -16.64 0.31
CA TRP A 62 3.57 -15.32 0.87
C TRP A 62 2.60 -15.49 2.03
N GLY A 63 2.60 -14.56 2.99
CA GLY A 63 1.71 -14.62 4.14
C GLY A 63 2.08 -15.64 5.22
N SER A 64 3.11 -16.47 5.02
CA SER A 64 3.47 -17.56 5.95
C SER A 64 4.44 -17.14 7.06
N ALA A 65 5.19 -16.04 6.87
CA ALA A 65 6.11 -15.51 7.84
C ALA A 65 6.42 -14.02 7.54
N PRO A 66 6.82 -13.25 8.55
CA PRO A 66 7.38 -11.92 8.36
C PRO A 66 8.54 -11.92 7.37
N VAL A 67 8.54 -10.99 6.42
CA VAL A 67 9.68 -10.78 5.51
C VAL A 67 10.79 -9.94 6.14
N THR A 68 10.47 -9.27 7.25
CA THR A 68 11.40 -8.42 8.00
C THR A 68 10.86 -8.15 9.42
N SER A 69 11.74 -7.66 10.30
CA SER A 69 11.42 -7.32 11.68
C SER A 69 11.91 -5.90 11.99
N TYR A 70 11.07 -5.13 12.68
CA TYR A 70 11.38 -3.78 13.14
C TYR A 70 11.19 -3.70 14.66
N LYS A 71 11.75 -2.66 15.29
CA LYS A 71 11.41 -2.35 16.68
C LYS A 71 10.24 -1.38 16.75
N ALA A 72 9.48 -1.47 17.82
CA ALA A 72 8.49 -0.48 18.18
C ALA A 72 9.12 0.93 18.20
N GLY A 73 8.44 1.89 17.58
CA GLY A 73 8.93 3.27 17.47
C GLY A 73 9.99 3.54 16.40
N ASP A 74 10.50 2.52 15.69
CA ASP A 74 11.52 2.72 14.64
C ASP A 74 11.02 3.64 13.53
N THR A 75 11.89 4.52 13.03
CA THR A 75 11.67 5.21 11.76
C THR A 75 12.32 4.42 10.64
N ILE A 76 11.53 3.97 9.67
CA ILE A 76 11.99 3.10 8.58
C ILE A 76 11.70 3.71 7.21
N SER A 77 12.47 3.31 6.21
CA SER A 77 12.17 3.62 4.81
C SER A 77 11.17 2.62 4.24
N VAL A 78 10.17 3.14 3.53
CA VAL A 78 9.17 2.39 2.78
C VAL A 78 9.17 2.86 1.34
N GLU A 79 8.97 1.93 0.42
CA GLU A 79 9.09 2.16 -1.01
C GLU A 79 8.03 1.34 -1.74
N TRP A 80 7.29 1.99 -2.63
CA TRP A 80 6.41 1.34 -3.60
C TRP A 80 6.88 1.63 -5.03
N CYS A 81 6.35 0.90 -6.00
CA CYS A 81 6.76 0.98 -7.40
C CYS A 81 5.60 1.44 -8.28
N VAL A 82 5.79 2.53 -9.02
CA VAL A 82 4.81 3.05 -9.99
C VAL A 82 5.22 2.69 -11.41
N ASP A 83 4.32 2.12 -12.20
CA ASP A 83 4.59 1.82 -13.61
C ASP A 83 4.64 3.11 -14.44
N ASN A 84 5.56 3.19 -15.39
CA ASN A 84 5.72 4.37 -16.25
C ASN A 84 4.43 4.77 -17.00
N ASN A 85 3.60 3.81 -17.39
CA ASN A 85 2.34 4.06 -18.09
C ASN A 85 1.14 4.19 -17.13
N GLY A 86 1.34 3.95 -15.84
CA GLY A 86 0.32 3.95 -14.81
C GLY A 86 0.56 5.00 -13.72
N ASP A 87 1.27 6.09 -13.99
CA ASP A 87 1.50 7.14 -12.98
C ASP A 87 0.33 8.14 -12.92
N HIS A 88 -0.60 7.89 -11.99
CA HIS A 88 -1.88 8.58 -11.87
C HIS A 88 -1.91 9.75 -10.86
N GLY A 89 -0.76 10.10 -10.26
CA GLY A 89 -0.70 11.11 -9.20
C GLY A 89 -1.54 10.73 -7.97
N GLY A 90 -2.02 11.71 -7.21
CA GLY A 90 -2.87 11.47 -6.05
C GLY A 90 -2.10 11.28 -4.73
N MET A 91 -2.64 10.44 -3.84
CA MET A 91 -2.16 10.32 -2.46
C MET A 91 -2.08 8.87 -2.00
N PHE A 92 -1.09 8.56 -1.16
CA PHE A 92 -0.86 7.21 -0.67
C PHE A 92 -0.52 7.19 0.83
N SER A 93 -0.69 6.03 1.45
CA SER A 93 -0.40 5.84 2.86
C SER A 93 -0.03 4.40 3.21
N TYR A 94 0.56 4.23 4.38
CA TYR A 94 0.93 2.96 4.98
C TYR A 94 0.26 2.81 6.34
N ARG A 95 -0.16 1.60 6.67
CA ARG A 95 -1.09 1.36 7.76
C ARG A 95 -0.77 0.05 8.47
N ILE A 96 -0.94 0.02 9.79
CA ILE A 96 -0.82 -1.20 10.61
C ILE A 96 -2.07 -1.33 11.48
N CYS A 97 -2.84 -2.39 11.28
CA CYS A 97 -3.93 -2.75 12.17
C CYS A 97 -3.35 -3.32 13.48
N GLN A 98 -3.68 -2.71 14.61
CA GLN A 98 -3.22 -3.13 15.94
C GLN A 98 -4.24 -4.06 16.65
N ASP A 99 -5.21 -4.57 15.91
CA ASP A 99 -6.12 -5.63 16.37
C ASP A 99 -5.66 -6.96 15.75
N GLN A 100 -4.89 -7.73 16.52
CA GLN A 100 -4.31 -8.97 16.04
C GLN A 100 -5.39 -9.99 15.63
N ALA A 101 -6.57 -10.01 16.25
CA ALA A 101 -7.62 -10.96 15.89
C ALA A 101 -8.20 -10.69 14.48
N LEU A 102 -8.23 -9.42 14.05
CA LEU A 102 -8.57 -9.07 12.67
C LEU A 102 -7.44 -9.43 11.70
N VAL A 103 -6.19 -9.20 12.10
CA VAL A 103 -5.01 -9.53 11.28
C VAL A 103 -4.85 -11.05 11.12
N ASP A 104 -5.09 -11.84 12.16
CA ASP A 104 -4.96 -13.30 12.15
C ASP A 104 -5.86 -13.94 11.09
N LYS A 105 -7.03 -13.35 10.80
CA LYS A 105 -7.89 -13.80 9.70
C LYS A 105 -7.21 -13.67 8.33
N LEU A 106 -6.36 -12.66 8.14
CA LEU A 106 -5.58 -12.45 6.92
C LEU A 106 -4.31 -13.32 6.86
N LEU A 107 -3.88 -13.87 8.00
CA LEU A 107 -2.66 -14.68 8.15
C LEU A 107 -2.93 -16.18 8.33
N THR A 108 -4.18 -16.58 8.53
CA THR A 108 -4.54 -17.98 8.77
C THR A 108 -4.51 -18.76 7.46
N LEU A 109 -3.54 -19.68 7.34
CA LEU A 109 -3.43 -20.56 6.17
C LEU A 109 -4.72 -21.37 5.98
N GLY A 110 -5.24 -21.36 4.75
CA GLY A 110 -6.46 -22.09 4.37
C GLY A 110 -7.77 -21.39 4.76
N TYR A 111 -7.71 -20.26 5.46
CA TYR A 111 -8.88 -19.43 5.72
C TYR A 111 -8.99 -18.30 4.69
N VAL A 112 -10.18 -18.11 4.12
CA VAL A 112 -10.46 -17.04 3.16
C VAL A 112 -11.36 -16.01 3.84
N PRO A 113 -10.85 -14.80 4.14
CA PRO A 113 -11.64 -13.75 4.76
C PRO A 113 -12.84 -13.35 3.91
N THR A 114 -13.99 -13.18 4.56
CA THR A 114 -15.22 -12.64 3.96
C THR A 114 -15.05 -11.17 3.56
N LEU A 115 -16.00 -10.64 2.78
CA LEU A 115 -15.98 -9.22 2.41
C LEU A 115 -16.13 -8.32 3.64
N GLU A 116 -16.97 -8.73 4.60
CA GLU A 116 -17.20 -8.04 5.86
C GLU A 116 -15.95 -8.03 6.73
N GLU A 117 -15.21 -9.14 6.78
CA GLU A 117 -13.94 -9.22 7.53
C GLU A 117 -12.83 -8.41 6.87
N LYS A 118 -12.78 -8.40 5.54
CA LYS A 118 -11.88 -7.51 4.79
C LYS A 118 -12.19 -6.04 5.06
N GLN A 119 -13.46 -5.66 5.11
CA GLN A 119 -13.86 -4.30 5.44
C GLN A 119 -13.53 -3.95 6.90
N ALA A 120 -13.83 -4.85 7.85
CA ALA A 120 -13.48 -4.64 9.26
C ALA A 120 -11.97 -4.50 9.47
N ALA A 121 -11.17 -5.29 8.74
CA ALA A 121 -9.72 -5.14 8.72
C ALA A 121 -9.28 -3.81 8.10
N GLU A 122 -9.82 -3.41 6.94
CA GLU A 122 -9.56 -2.09 6.34
C GLU A 122 -9.87 -0.96 7.33
N ASP A 123 -11.01 -0.99 8.02
CA ASP A 123 -11.36 0.02 9.00
C ASP A 123 -10.33 0.09 10.14
N CYS A 124 -9.78 -1.06 10.55
CA CYS A 124 -8.68 -1.13 11.49
C CYS A 124 -7.38 -0.53 10.93
N PHE A 125 -7.03 -0.83 9.68
CA PHE A 125 -5.88 -0.22 9.00
C PHE A 125 -6.04 1.30 8.84
N VAL A 126 -7.24 1.80 8.52
CA VAL A 126 -7.52 3.25 8.45
C VAL A 126 -7.25 3.91 9.81
N ARG A 127 -7.69 3.31 10.92
CA ARG A 127 -7.35 3.79 12.28
C ARG A 127 -5.85 3.72 12.57
N GLY A 128 -5.17 2.71 12.02
CA GLY A 128 -3.74 2.46 12.13
C GLY A 128 -2.87 3.16 11.08
N THR A 129 -3.35 4.27 10.50
CA THR A 129 -2.59 5.05 9.52
C THR A 129 -1.29 5.58 10.13
N LEU A 130 -0.16 5.27 9.49
CA LEU A 130 1.17 5.74 9.86
C LEU A 130 1.41 7.08 9.18
N LYS A 131 1.35 8.16 9.96
CA LYS A 131 1.28 9.51 9.42
C LYS A 131 2.64 9.96 8.91
N CYS A 132 2.66 10.67 7.79
CA CYS A 132 3.87 11.34 7.30
C CYS A 132 4.50 12.22 8.39
N THR A 133 3.65 12.93 9.14
CA THR A 133 4.03 13.90 10.18
C THR A 133 4.63 13.29 11.43
N ASP A 134 4.59 11.97 11.60
CA ASP A 134 5.15 11.29 12.78
C ASP A 134 6.67 11.04 12.66
N VAL A 135 7.27 11.42 11.52
CA VAL A 135 8.71 11.33 11.26
C VAL A 135 9.36 12.71 11.31
N ASP A 136 10.23 12.91 12.29
CA ASP A 136 10.96 14.18 12.48
C ASP A 136 11.78 14.55 11.23
N GLY A 137 11.61 15.79 10.76
CA GLY A 137 12.32 16.33 9.61
C GLY A 137 11.84 15.84 8.24
N GLN A 138 10.78 15.03 8.18
CA GLN A 138 10.13 14.68 6.92
C GLN A 138 9.16 15.78 6.48
N GLU A 139 9.30 16.24 5.24
CA GLU A 139 8.39 17.22 4.63
C GLU A 139 7.06 16.55 4.23
N CYS A 140 5.97 17.02 4.84
CA CYS A 140 4.61 16.50 4.68
C CYS A 140 3.67 17.56 4.14
N GLY A 141 3.68 17.72 2.82
CA GLY A 141 2.84 18.67 2.09
C GLY A 141 1.41 18.19 1.86
N TYR A 142 0.55 19.12 1.49
CA TYR A 142 -0.79 18.84 0.97
C TYR A 142 -0.74 18.53 -0.52
N SER A 143 -1.70 17.73 -1.00
CA SER A 143 -1.76 17.44 -2.43
C SER A 143 -2.05 18.71 -3.24
N PRO A 144 -1.26 19.00 -4.29
CA PRO A 144 -1.50 20.13 -5.19
C PRO A 144 -2.73 19.93 -6.10
N ASP A 145 -3.28 18.71 -6.12
CA ASP A 145 -4.50 18.33 -6.81
C ASP A 145 -5.74 18.39 -5.87
N CYS A 146 -5.54 18.90 -4.65
CA CYS A 146 -6.58 19.07 -3.63
C CYS A 146 -6.68 20.52 -3.16
N GLN A 147 -7.91 21.01 -2.99
CA GLN A 147 -8.21 22.34 -2.48
C GLN A 147 -8.52 22.32 -0.99
N GLN A 148 -8.19 23.41 -0.30
CA GLN A 148 -8.53 23.58 1.12
C GLN A 148 -10.04 23.42 1.34
N GLY A 149 -10.41 22.62 2.35
CA GLY A 149 -11.79 22.28 2.67
C GLY A 149 -12.30 20.98 2.03
N GLN A 150 -11.57 20.38 1.08
CA GLN A 150 -11.87 19.04 0.58
C GLN A 150 -11.31 17.96 1.52
N ALA A 151 -11.89 16.75 1.47
CA ALA A 151 -11.48 15.63 2.32
C ALA A 151 -10.03 15.16 2.09
N CYS A 152 -9.48 15.38 0.89
CA CYS A 152 -8.08 15.10 0.54
C CYS A 152 -7.10 16.14 1.12
N TYR A 153 -7.58 17.26 1.70
CA TYR A 153 -6.73 18.33 2.20
C TYR A 153 -6.21 17.98 3.59
N ARG A 154 -5.32 16.98 3.61
CA ARG A 154 -4.68 16.39 4.78
C ARG A 154 -3.25 15.99 4.43
N ASN A 155 -2.37 15.97 5.42
CA ASN A 155 -0.94 15.68 5.24
C ASN A 155 -0.43 14.57 6.18
N ASP A 156 -1.35 13.87 6.84
CA ASP A 156 -1.05 12.59 7.46
C ASP A 156 -0.80 11.51 6.40
N TRP A 157 -1.51 11.56 5.28
CA TRP A 157 -1.19 10.82 4.06
C TRP A 157 -0.03 11.50 3.30
N PHE A 158 0.69 10.70 2.52
CA PHE A 158 1.67 11.20 1.56
C PHE A 158 0.96 11.65 0.28
N THR A 159 1.51 12.67 -0.36
CA THR A 159 1.07 13.10 -1.69
C THR A 159 2.16 12.82 -2.72
N CYS A 160 1.72 12.41 -3.92
CA CYS A 160 2.53 12.56 -5.12
C CYS A 160 2.67 14.06 -5.46
N ASN A 161 3.57 14.38 -6.39
CA ASN A 161 3.62 15.73 -6.96
C ASN A 161 2.39 15.96 -7.86
N LYS A 162 2.20 17.21 -8.30
CA LYS A 162 1.09 17.60 -9.17
C LYS A 162 1.07 16.74 -10.43
N PHE A 163 -0.11 16.22 -10.76
CA PHE A 163 -0.27 15.26 -11.86
C PHE A 163 0.24 15.78 -13.21
N ASP A 164 -0.09 17.02 -13.55
CA ASP A 164 0.21 17.68 -14.83
C ASP A 164 1.42 18.64 -14.77
N ALA A 165 2.29 18.52 -13.76
CA ALA A 165 3.49 19.36 -13.67
C ALA A 165 4.43 19.14 -14.88
N GLY A 166 5.12 20.21 -15.31
CA GLY A 166 6.07 20.15 -16.43
C GLY A 166 7.37 19.39 -16.10
N GLU A 167 7.74 19.32 -14.82
CA GLU A 167 8.91 18.60 -14.32
C GLU A 167 8.56 17.88 -13.03
N ARG A 168 9.21 16.73 -12.77
CA ARG A 168 8.95 15.90 -11.57
C ARG A 168 7.46 15.68 -11.32
N ARG A 169 6.70 15.37 -12.37
CA ARG A 169 5.25 15.19 -12.29
C ARG A 169 4.86 13.97 -11.48
N ALA A 170 3.63 14.02 -10.95
CA ALA A 170 2.93 12.88 -10.38
C ALA A 170 3.78 12.09 -9.37
N CYS A 171 3.65 10.76 -9.31
CA CYS A 171 4.28 9.95 -8.27
C CYS A 171 5.76 9.67 -8.56
N GLN A 172 6.16 9.44 -9.81
CA GLN A 172 7.58 9.22 -10.16
C GLN A 172 8.47 10.42 -9.75
N GLY A 173 7.92 11.63 -9.80
CA GLY A 173 8.64 12.86 -9.48
C GLY A 173 9.01 13.03 -8.01
N VAL A 174 8.41 12.22 -7.12
CA VAL A 174 8.74 12.21 -5.68
C VAL A 174 10.22 11.88 -5.51
N ASP A 175 10.67 10.75 -6.06
CA ASP A 175 12.07 10.35 -6.03
C ASP A 175 12.86 10.98 -7.18
N GLY A 176 12.24 11.14 -8.36
CA GLY A 176 12.95 11.51 -9.58
C GLY A 176 13.95 10.42 -10.02
N SER A 177 13.61 9.16 -9.74
CA SER A 177 14.47 8.01 -10.02
C SER A 177 14.52 7.69 -11.52
N ALA A 178 15.50 6.87 -11.92
CA ALA A 178 15.59 6.39 -13.29
C ALA A 178 14.50 5.35 -13.59
N LEU A 179 14.08 5.27 -14.86
CA LEU A 179 13.17 4.23 -15.33
C LEU A 179 13.79 2.85 -15.12
N GLY A 180 13.01 1.91 -14.58
CA GLY A 180 13.47 0.56 -14.24
C GLY A 180 14.19 0.47 -12.88
N SER A 181 14.08 1.51 -12.05
CA SER A 181 14.58 1.49 -10.67
C SER A 181 13.86 0.47 -9.78
N CYS A 182 12.63 0.11 -10.14
CA CYS A 182 11.90 -1.02 -9.57
C CYS A 182 11.11 -1.75 -10.67
N TYR A 183 10.68 -2.98 -10.36
CA TYR A 183 10.01 -3.84 -11.34
C TYR A 183 8.52 -3.55 -11.45
N THR A 184 8.08 -3.27 -12.67
CA THR A 184 6.69 -3.42 -13.15
C THR A 184 6.73 -4.16 -14.49
N SER A 185 5.63 -4.83 -14.84
CA SER A 185 5.60 -5.69 -16.02
C SER A 185 5.31 -4.93 -17.32
N ILE A 186 4.56 -3.82 -17.24
CA ILE A 186 4.01 -3.13 -18.41
C ILE A 186 5.04 -2.24 -19.10
N ALA A 187 5.67 -1.31 -18.38
CA ALA A 187 6.54 -0.29 -18.99
C ALA A 187 7.80 0.05 -18.19
N GLY A 188 8.12 -0.74 -17.15
CA GLY A 188 9.20 -0.44 -16.21
C GLY A 188 8.77 0.59 -15.16
N GLY A 189 9.34 0.45 -13.97
CA GLY A 189 8.88 1.16 -12.78
C GLY A 189 9.80 2.26 -12.29
N TYR A 190 9.23 3.17 -11.51
CA TYR A 190 9.91 4.17 -10.71
C TYR A 190 9.69 3.92 -9.22
N THR A 191 10.74 4.00 -8.42
CA THR A 191 10.60 3.99 -6.97
C THR A 191 9.87 5.23 -6.48
N VAL A 192 9.07 5.07 -5.43
CA VAL A 192 8.48 6.18 -4.67
C VAL A 192 8.73 5.91 -3.19
N THR A 193 9.64 6.70 -2.60
CA THR A 193 10.22 6.42 -1.29
C THR A 193 9.78 7.45 -0.24
N LYS A 194 9.42 6.96 0.94
CA LYS A 194 9.10 7.77 2.13
C LYS A 194 9.63 7.11 3.39
N LYS A 195 9.53 7.83 4.51
CA LYS A 195 9.74 7.26 5.84
C LYS A 195 8.43 7.20 6.61
N ILE A 196 8.29 6.17 7.44
CA ILE A 196 7.20 6.01 8.40
C ILE A 196 7.78 5.69 9.77
N ARG A 197 7.01 5.99 10.82
CA ARG A 197 7.30 5.55 12.18
C ARG A 197 6.47 4.31 12.51
N ILE A 198 7.14 3.24 12.93
CA ILE A 198 6.50 2.02 13.43
C ILE A 198 5.80 2.34 14.76
N PRO A 199 4.55 1.87 14.97
CA PRO A 199 3.82 2.14 16.20
C PRO A 199 4.48 1.49 17.42
N GLU A 200 4.14 2.00 18.60
CA GLU A 200 4.47 1.37 19.89
C GLU A 200 3.57 0.13 20.11
N TYR A 201 3.72 -0.87 19.25
CA TYR A 201 2.91 -2.09 19.19
C TYR A 201 3.81 -3.28 18.86
N VAL A 202 3.64 -4.40 19.56
CA VAL A 202 4.45 -5.61 19.38
C VAL A 202 3.60 -6.72 18.78
N SER A 203 4.12 -7.37 17.74
CA SER A 203 3.52 -8.57 17.16
C SER A 203 4.59 -9.40 16.45
N ASN A 204 4.59 -10.70 16.72
CA ASN A 204 5.48 -11.64 16.05
C ASN A 204 5.17 -11.78 14.54
N HIS A 205 3.93 -11.49 14.13
CA HIS A 205 3.51 -11.52 12.73
C HIS A 205 2.26 -10.64 12.57
N THR A 206 2.46 -9.49 11.94
CA THR A 206 1.39 -8.54 11.58
C THR A 206 1.57 -8.08 10.13
N LEU A 207 0.74 -7.14 9.69
CA LEU A 207 0.71 -6.66 8.32
C LEU A 207 0.95 -5.15 8.26
N LEU A 208 1.81 -4.73 7.34
CA LEU A 208 1.96 -3.36 6.88
C LEU A 208 1.23 -3.20 5.54
N SER A 209 0.10 -2.50 5.54
CA SER A 209 -0.75 -2.32 4.37
C SER A 209 -0.53 -0.98 3.68
N PHE A 210 -0.19 -1.02 2.40
CA PHE A 210 -0.10 0.12 1.49
C PHE A 210 -1.43 0.37 0.78
N LYS A 211 -1.80 1.64 0.65
CA LYS A 211 -2.92 2.08 -0.20
C LYS A 211 -2.55 3.35 -0.93
N TRP A 212 -2.78 3.35 -2.23
CA TRP A 212 -2.66 4.51 -3.09
C TRP A 212 -3.98 4.79 -3.78
N ASN A 213 -4.47 6.02 -3.61
CA ASN A 213 -5.66 6.53 -4.26
C ASN A 213 -5.23 7.42 -5.43
N SER A 214 -5.69 7.03 -6.62
CA SER A 214 -5.47 7.79 -7.84
C SER A 214 -6.23 9.13 -7.80
N PHE A 215 -5.57 10.18 -8.27
CA PHE A 215 -6.25 11.44 -8.58
C PHE A 215 -6.91 11.38 -9.97
N GLN A 216 -6.19 10.85 -10.95
CA GLN A 216 -6.60 10.87 -12.36
C GLN A 216 -7.78 9.94 -12.67
N THR A 217 -7.90 8.82 -11.94
CA THR A 217 -8.81 7.72 -12.25
C THR A 217 -9.57 7.25 -11.00
N PRO A 218 -10.77 6.65 -11.16
CA PRO A 218 -11.55 6.10 -10.04
C PRO A 218 -11.00 4.75 -9.55
N GLN A 219 -9.72 4.72 -9.16
CA GLN A 219 -8.94 3.51 -8.89
C GLN A 219 -8.13 3.65 -7.60
N ALA A 220 -8.08 2.59 -6.80
CA ALA A 220 -7.10 2.46 -5.73
C ALA A 220 -6.23 1.21 -5.92
N TYR A 221 -4.98 1.30 -5.49
CA TYR A 221 -3.99 0.22 -5.51
C TYR A 221 -3.67 -0.17 -4.09
N ILE A 222 -3.81 -1.45 -3.78
CA ILE A 222 -3.64 -1.97 -2.42
C ILE A 222 -2.71 -3.18 -2.43
N SER A 223 -1.79 -3.17 -1.47
CA SER A 223 -0.83 -4.24 -1.20
C SER A 223 -0.60 -4.34 0.31
N CYS A 224 -0.12 -5.47 0.80
CA CYS A 224 0.34 -5.56 2.18
C CYS A 224 1.74 -6.20 2.26
N ALA A 225 2.33 -6.24 3.45
CA ALA A 225 3.56 -6.96 3.72
C ALA A 225 3.56 -7.56 5.13
N ASP A 226 3.96 -8.82 5.22
CA ASP A 226 4.17 -9.53 6.48
C ASP A 226 5.38 -8.97 7.23
N ILE A 227 5.18 -8.45 8.43
CA ILE A 227 6.26 -7.90 9.26
C ILE A 227 6.15 -8.41 10.69
N ALA A 228 7.26 -8.38 11.41
CA ALA A 228 7.29 -8.49 12.86
C ALA A 228 7.62 -7.12 13.46
N ILE A 229 7.04 -6.82 14.62
CA ILE A 229 7.43 -5.68 15.44
C ILE A 229 7.79 -6.21 16.82
N THR A 230 9.03 -5.99 17.22
CA THR A 230 9.57 -6.39 18.52
C THR A 230 9.71 -5.18 19.43
N GLU A 231 9.99 -5.43 20.71
CA GLU A 231 10.49 -4.40 21.63
C GLU A 231 11.80 -3.75 21.14
#